data_AF-A0A8T3NU81-F1
#
_entry.id   AF-A0A8T3NU81-F1
#
_cell.length_a   1.000
_cell.length_b   1.000
_cell.length_c   1.000
_cell.angle_alpha   90.00
_cell.angle_beta   90.00
_cell.angle_gamma   90.00
#
_symmetry.space_group_name_H-M   'P 1'
#
loop_
_entity.id
_entity.type
_entity.pdbx_description
1 polymer ?
#
loop_
_entity_poly.entity_id
_entity_poly.type
_entity_poly.pdbx_seq_one_letter_code
_entity_poly.pdbx_strand_id
1 'polypeptide(L)'
;MTSAAAVPSLAYFWGEDSWSIERAVHELATRLGDEDGPLSIWRASPEEEGIEEGGTSSTRRRERLLSEIEQRLATAPLFGGGTLVVVRQPEALAREGSARRRLVALMDSVPSGNGLVLTDLTATGARGTAARSPLRDAVAAAGGAIQEFPVPAREKMEAWATGRARELGVTLGPGAARTLA
;
A
#
# COMPACT_ATOMS: atom_id res chain seq x y z
N MET A 1 -16.25 -18.14 22.01
CA MET A 1 -16.20 -16.83 21.33
C MET A 1 -14.95 -16.85 20.47
N THR A 2 -15.10 -17.13 19.18
CA THR A 2 -13.98 -17.19 18.24
C THR A 2 -13.52 -15.76 18.00
N SER A 3 -12.34 -15.39 18.49
CA SER A 3 -11.73 -14.10 18.16
C SER A 3 -11.62 -14.04 16.64
N ALA A 4 -12.31 -13.10 16.00
CA ALA A 4 -12.04 -12.77 14.61
C ALA A 4 -10.56 -12.37 14.53
N ALA A 5 -9.82 -12.96 13.59
CA ALA A 5 -8.44 -12.53 13.37
C ALA A 5 -8.45 -11.04 13.03
N ALA A 6 -7.73 -10.23 13.80
CA ALA A 6 -7.69 -8.79 13.58
C ALA A 6 -7.13 -8.51 12.17
N VAL A 7 -7.82 -7.66 11.40
CA VAL A 7 -7.31 -7.21 10.10
C VAL A 7 -6.05 -6.38 10.37
N PRO A 8 -4.91 -6.69 9.73
CA PRO A 8 -3.69 -5.93 9.95
C PRO A 8 -3.88 -4.50 9.43
N SER A 9 -3.67 -3.51 10.29
CA SER A 9 -3.70 -2.08 9.95
C SER A 9 -2.48 -1.63 9.15
N LEU A 10 -1.47 -2.50 9.02
CA LEU A 10 -0.22 -2.23 8.32
C LEU A 10 -0.05 -3.18 7.13
N ALA A 11 0.36 -2.67 5.98
CA ALA A 11 0.66 -3.50 4.82
C ALA A 11 1.82 -3.00 3.95
N TYR A 12 2.47 -3.93 3.26
CA TYR A 12 3.46 -3.69 2.20
C TYR A 12 3.00 -4.39 0.93
N PHE A 13 2.58 -3.61 -0.07
CA PHE A 13 2.12 -4.11 -1.36
C PHE A 13 3.12 -3.72 -2.43
N TRP A 14 3.56 -4.70 -3.22
CA TRP A 14 4.58 -4.44 -4.23
C TRP A 14 4.39 -5.31 -5.45
N GLY A 15 5.05 -4.93 -6.54
CA GLY A 15 5.04 -5.71 -7.76
C GLY A 15 4.86 -4.82 -8.98
N GLU A 16 4.51 -5.45 -10.09
CA GLU A 16 4.50 -4.82 -11.42
C GLU A 16 3.10 -4.36 -11.83
N ASP A 17 2.04 -4.88 -11.18
CA ASP A 17 0.65 -4.57 -11.50
C ASP A 17 0.11 -3.46 -10.58
N SER A 18 0.16 -2.22 -11.07
CA SER A 18 -0.36 -1.05 -10.36
C SER A 18 -1.87 -1.13 -10.10
N TRP A 19 -2.64 -1.77 -10.98
CA TRP A 19 -4.09 -1.90 -10.80
C TRP A 19 -4.39 -2.83 -9.63
N SER A 20 -3.71 -3.97 -9.55
CA SER A 20 -3.90 -4.90 -8.44
C SER A 20 -3.44 -4.33 -7.09
N ILE A 21 -2.34 -3.56 -7.08
CA ILE A 21 -1.88 -2.83 -5.88
C ILE A 21 -2.94 -1.82 -5.42
N GLU A 22 -3.42 -0.96 -6.32
CA GLU A 22 -4.44 0.05 -5.97
C GLU A 22 -5.73 -0.62 -5.51
N ARG A 23 -6.15 -1.71 -6.16
CA ARG A 23 -7.31 -2.48 -5.71
C ARG A 23 -7.12 -3.02 -4.29
N ALA A 24 -5.97 -3.62 -3.98
CA ALA A 24 -5.69 -4.15 -2.65
C ALA A 24 -5.70 -3.07 -1.56
N VAL A 25 -5.25 -1.85 -1.89
CA VAL A 25 -5.38 -0.67 -1.01
C VAL A 25 -6.85 -0.38 -0.70
N HIS A 26 -7.73 -0.34 -1.71
CA HIS A 26 -9.15 -0.07 -1.51
C HIS A 26 -9.85 -1.20 -0.74
N GLU A 27 -9.49 -2.45 -1.00
CA GLU A 27 -10.00 -3.60 -0.24
C GLU A 27 -9.55 -3.55 1.22
N LEU A 28 -8.32 -3.12 1.51
CA LEU A 28 -7.87 -2.92 2.88
C LEU A 28 -8.61 -1.76 3.57
N ALA A 29 -8.80 -0.63 2.88
CA ALA A 29 -9.58 0.50 3.40
C ALA A 29 -11.01 0.08 3.75
N THR A 30 -11.60 -0.80 2.94
CA THR A 30 -12.95 -1.35 3.18
C THR A 30 -12.97 -2.30 4.37
N ARG A 31 -11.97 -3.18 4.50
CA ARG A 31 -11.90 -4.15 5.63
C ARG A 31 -11.57 -3.51 6.97
N LEU A 32 -10.84 -2.40 6.97
CA LEU A 32 -10.50 -1.63 8.17
C LEU A 32 -11.57 -0.57 8.52
N GLY A 33 -12.46 -0.27 7.57
CA GLY A 33 -13.58 0.65 7.80
C GLY A 33 -14.61 0.04 8.75
N ASP A 34 -15.39 0.91 9.38
CA ASP A 34 -16.45 0.55 10.33
C ASP A 34 -17.84 0.79 9.70
N GLU A 35 -18.89 0.90 10.51
CA GLU A 35 -20.28 1.10 10.06
C GLU A 35 -20.47 2.37 9.21
N ASP A 36 -19.61 3.38 9.39
CA ASP A 36 -19.61 4.63 8.62
C ASP A 36 -19.03 4.48 7.20
N GLY A 37 -18.48 3.31 6.86
CA GLY A 37 -17.91 3.00 5.55
C GLY A 37 -16.38 2.86 5.55
N PRO A 38 -15.78 2.77 4.34
CA PRO A 38 -14.35 2.54 4.20
C PRO A 38 -13.52 3.71 4.74
N LEU A 39 -12.30 3.42 5.23
CA LEU A 39 -11.37 4.45 5.66
C LEU A 39 -11.07 5.45 4.54
N SER A 40 -10.94 6.72 4.91
CA SER A 40 -10.49 7.76 3.97
C SER A 40 -9.04 7.50 3.52
N ILE A 41 -8.80 7.40 2.21
CA ILE A 41 -7.46 7.13 1.67
C ILE A 41 -6.72 8.45 1.44
N TRP A 42 -5.59 8.63 2.11
CA TRP A 42 -4.66 9.74 1.84
C TRP A 42 -3.34 9.20 1.32
N ARG A 43 -2.77 9.85 0.30
CA ARG A 43 -1.59 9.38 -0.41
C ARG A 43 -0.40 10.32 -0.21
N ALA A 44 0.73 9.76 0.18
CA ALA A 44 2.04 10.38 0.20
C ALA A 44 2.90 9.80 -0.92
N SER A 45 3.49 10.65 -1.76
CA SER A 45 4.44 10.25 -2.79
C SER A 45 5.68 11.14 -2.72
N PRO A 46 6.85 10.62 -2.33
CA PRO A 46 8.07 11.40 -2.33
C PRO A 46 8.43 11.93 -3.73
N GLU A 47 8.11 11.16 -4.78
CA GLU A 47 8.35 11.56 -6.17
C GLU A 47 7.52 12.80 -6.56
N GLU A 48 6.21 12.83 -6.25
CA GLU A 48 5.35 13.98 -6.54
C GLU A 48 5.76 15.22 -5.73
N GLU A 49 6.35 15.01 -4.56
CA GLU A 49 6.93 16.06 -3.73
C GLU A 49 8.30 16.53 -4.21
N GLY A 50 8.80 16.02 -5.34
CA GLY A 50 10.11 16.37 -5.89
C GLY A 50 11.25 16.06 -4.91
N ILE A 51 11.12 14.97 -4.17
CA ILE A 51 12.13 14.48 -3.23
C ILE A 51 13.13 13.65 -4.03
N GLU A 52 14.20 14.31 -4.48
CA GLU A 52 15.28 13.72 -5.25
C GLU A 52 16.51 13.39 -4.36
N GLU A 53 17.53 12.79 -4.98
CA GLU A 53 18.81 12.53 -4.31
C GLU A 53 19.57 13.84 -4.03
N GLY A 54 19.89 14.05 -2.74
CA GLY A 54 20.75 15.14 -2.30
C GLY A 54 20.07 16.51 -2.18
N GLY A 55 20.75 17.41 -1.48
CA GLY A 55 20.34 18.80 -1.31
C GLY A 55 19.46 19.08 -0.08
N THR A 56 19.71 20.22 0.56
CA THR A 56 18.98 20.71 1.75
C THR A 56 17.48 20.90 1.51
N SER A 57 17.07 21.14 0.26
CA SER A 57 15.66 21.23 -0.13
C SER A 57 14.96 19.87 0.02
N SER A 58 15.58 18.81 -0.48
CA SER A 58 15.04 17.45 -0.43
C SER A 58 14.93 16.92 1.00
N THR A 59 15.89 17.24 1.88
CA THR A 59 15.80 16.93 3.32
C THR A 59 14.59 17.60 3.96
N ARG A 60 14.41 18.91 3.77
CA ARG A 60 13.25 19.65 4.31
C ARG A 60 11.92 19.10 3.78
N ARG A 61 11.85 18.72 2.51
CA ARG A 61 10.64 18.11 1.93
C ARG A 61 10.34 16.73 2.52
N ARG A 62 11.36 15.88 2.75
CA ARG A 62 11.20 14.60 3.46
C ARG A 62 10.67 14.80 4.88
N GLU A 63 11.27 15.72 5.62
CA GLU A 63 10.83 16.05 6.98
C GLU A 63 9.38 16.52 7.00
N ARG A 64 8.99 17.40 6.07
CA ARG A 64 7.60 17.86 5.95
C ARG A 64 6.65 16.71 5.63
N LEU A 65 6.98 15.88 4.63
CA LEU A 65 6.12 14.77 4.22
C LEU A 65 5.95 13.74 5.35
N LEU A 66 7.02 13.43 6.09
CA LEU A 66 6.94 12.58 7.28
C LEU A 66 6.06 13.19 8.36
N SER A 67 6.23 14.47 8.67
CA SER A 67 5.38 15.14 9.66
C SER A 67 3.91 15.17 9.23
N GLU A 68 3.62 15.27 7.93
CA GLU A 68 2.25 15.16 7.43
C GLU A 68 1.68 13.74 7.58
N ILE A 69 2.47 12.70 7.27
CA ILE A 69 2.11 11.30 7.52
C ILE A 69 1.78 11.08 9.00
N GLU A 70 2.68 11.52 9.89
CA GLU A 70 2.54 11.43 11.34
C GLU A 70 1.26 12.13 11.82
N GLN A 71 1.03 13.36 11.35
CA GLN A 71 -0.16 14.12 11.70
C GLN A 71 -1.43 13.42 11.25
N ARG A 72 -1.50 12.91 10.01
CA ARG A 72 -2.69 12.22 9.49
C ARG A 72 -3.03 10.98 10.33
N LEU A 73 -2.02 10.18 10.64
CA LEU A 73 -2.18 9.01 11.51
C LEU A 73 -2.58 9.42 12.94
N ALA A 74 -2.10 10.55 13.46
CA ALA A 74 -2.47 10.99 14.80
C ALA A 74 -3.90 11.59 14.87
N THR A 75 -4.35 12.33 13.85
CA THR A 75 -5.56 13.15 13.94
C THR A 75 -6.81 12.51 13.34
N ALA A 76 -6.68 11.61 12.36
CA ALA A 76 -7.86 11.02 11.69
C ALA A 76 -8.83 10.27 12.63
N PRO A 77 -8.40 9.58 13.70
CA PRO A 77 -9.33 8.91 14.62
C PRO A 77 -10.24 9.89 15.38
N LEU A 78 -9.87 11.17 15.46
CA LEU A 78 -10.61 12.20 16.22
C LEU A 78 -11.87 12.71 15.52
N PHE A 79 -12.03 12.45 14.21
CA PHE A 79 -13.10 13.01 13.39
C PHE A 79 -14.09 11.97 12.84
N GLY A 80 -14.00 10.72 13.31
CA GLY A 80 -14.82 9.59 12.83
C GLY A 80 -14.32 9.02 11.50
N GLY A 81 -14.37 7.69 11.35
CA GLY A 81 -14.06 7.00 10.09
C GLY A 81 -12.58 6.78 9.74
N GLY A 82 -11.63 7.24 10.56
CA GLY A 82 -10.19 6.95 10.44
C GLY A 82 -9.56 7.30 9.07
N THR A 83 -8.30 6.90 8.88
CA THR A 83 -7.61 7.09 7.60
C THR A 83 -6.69 5.93 7.26
N LEU A 84 -6.65 5.59 5.98
CA LEU A 84 -5.62 4.74 5.40
C LEU A 84 -4.57 5.64 4.73
N VAL A 85 -3.40 5.76 5.35
CA VAL A 85 -2.26 6.45 4.74
C VAL A 85 -1.54 5.50 3.80
N VAL A 86 -1.32 5.93 2.56
CA VAL A 86 -0.61 5.17 1.54
C VAL A 86 0.67 5.91 1.18
N VAL A 87 1.83 5.33 1.45
CA VAL A 87 3.14 5.87 1.06
C VAL A 87 3.64 5.12 -0.17
N ARG A 88 3.62 5.80 -1.32
CA ARG A 88 4.10 5.26 -2.60
C ARG A 88 5.60 5.42 -2.71
N GLN A 89 6.29 4.43 -3.26
CA GLN A 89 7.75 4.43 -3.45
C GLN A 89 8.51 4.86 -2.17
N PRO A 90 8.26 4.19 -1.03
CA PRO A 90 8.68 4.66 0.29
C PRO A 90 10.20 4.67 0.47
N GLU A 91 10.96 3.96 -0.36
CA GLU A 91 12.41 3.95 -0.34
C GLU A 91 13.01 5.36 -0.52
N ALA A 92 12.39 6.21 -1.35
CA ALA A 92 12.84 7.60 -1.53
C ALA A 92 12.79 8.42 -0.23
N LEU A 93 11.84 8.08 0.66
CA LEU A 93 11.68 8.65 1.98
C LEU A 93 12.64 8.01 3.00
N ALA A 94 12.83 6.69 2.94
CA ALA A 94 13.65 5.91 3.87
C ALA A 94 15.16 5.87 3.54
N ARG A 95 15.59 6.55 2.47
CA ARG A 95 17.02 6.71 2.13
C ARG A 95 17.82 7.33 3.27
N GLU A 96 17.28 8.35 3.93
CA GLU A 96 17.95 8.98 5.07
C GLU A 96 17.73 8.16 6.36
N GLY A 97 18.79 7.93 7.14
CA GLY A 97 18.72 7.09 8.33
C GLY A 97 17.76 7.61 9.41
N SER A 98 17.65 8.94 9.57
CA SER A 98 16.70 9.60 10.48
C SER A 98 15.25 9.37 10.03
N ALA A 99 14.97 9.64 8.76
CA ALA A 99 13.67 9.45 8.12
C ALA A 99 13.22 7.98 8.16
N ARG A 100 14.12 7.04 7.86
CA ARG A 100 13.85 5.61 7.96
C ARG A 100 13.46 5.18 9.37
N ARG A 101 14.19 5.63 10.39
CA ARG A 101 13.87 5.31 11.78
C ARG A 101 12.50 5.85 12.18
N ARG A 102 12.16 7.07 11.76
CA ARG A 102 10.82 7.64 11.98
C ARG A 102 9.73 6.81 11.31
N LEU A 103 9.92 6.45 10.04
CA LEU A 103 8.95 5.63 9.31
C LEU A 103 8.76 4.25 9.93
N VAL A 104 9.83 3.59 10.38
CA VAL A 104 9.75 2.31 11.09
C VAL A 104 9.04 2.47 12.44
N ALA A 105 9.33 3.52 13.21
CA ALA A 105 8.64 3.77 14.47
C ALA A 105 7.12 3.98 14.32
N LEU A 106 6.69 4.52 13.17
CA LEU A 106 5.25 4.64 12.85
C LEU A 106 4.60 3.27 12.61
N MET A 107 5.32 2.31 12.03
CA MET A 107 4.81 0.95 11.80
C MET A 107 4.48 0.25 13.12
N ASP A 108 5.29 0.48 14.15
CA ASP A 108 5.09 -0.09 15.49
C ASP A 108 3.92 0.53 16.26
N SER A 109 3.38 1.66 15.78
CA SER A 109 2.44 2.49 16.53
C SER A 109 1.28 3.04 15.70
N VAL A 110 0.85 2.32 14.65
CA VAL A 110 -0.34 2.68 13.87
C VAL A 110 -1.58 2.71 14.78
N PRO A 111 -2.23 3.87 14.98
CA PRO A 111 -3.37 3.96 15.88
C PRO A 111 -4.55 3.09 15.42
N SER A 112 -5.31 2.55 16.38
CA SER A 112 -6.52 1.79 16.08
C SER A 112 -7.52 2.62 15.26
N GLY A 113 -8.16 2.00 14.27
CA GLY A 113 -9.07 2.68 13.34
C GLY A 113 -8.37 3.37 12.17
N ASN A 114 -7.04 3.39 12.14
CA ASN A 114 -6.27 3.82 10.98
C ASN A 114 -5.54 2.65 10.32
N GLY A 115 -5.00 2.91 9.14
CA GLY A 115 -4.02 2.03 8.53
C GLY A 115 -2.87 2.77 7.87
N LEU A 116 -1.79 2.04 7.65
CA LEU A 116 -0.61 2.47 6.90
C LEU A 116 -0.28 1.41 5.84
N VAL A 117 -0.19 1.84 4.58
CA VAL A 117 0.22 0.97 3.47
C VAL A 117 1.44 1.56 2.80
N LEU A 118 2.46 0.75 2.65
CA LEU A 118 3.60 1.03 1.80
C LEU A 118 3.36 0.37 0.44
N THR A 119 3.46 1.15 -0.65
CA THR A 119 3.34 0.60 -2.01
C THR A 119 4.60 0.81 -2.84
N ASP A 120 5.06 -0.23 -3.50
CA ASP A 120 6.24 -0.20 -4.34
C ASP A 120 5.93 -0.82 -5.71
N LEU A 121 5.73 0.05 -6.70
CA LEU A 121 5.55 -0.34 -8.09
C LEU A 121 6.92 -0.58 -8.73
N THR A 122 7.20 -1.82 -9.08
CA THR A 122 8.46 -2.21 -9.71
C THR A 122 8.31 -2.23 -11.23
N ALA A 123 9.36 -1.86 -11.95
CA ALA A 123 9.42 -2.10 -13.39
C ALA A 123 9.33 -3.60 -13.71
N THR A 124 8.75 -3.95 -14.86
CA THR A 124 8.62 -5.33 -15.30
C THR A 124 9.98 -6.04 -15.38
N GLY A 125 10.10 -7.18 -14.72
CA GLY A 125 11.34 -7.96 -14.64
C GLY A 125 12.38 -7.41 -13.65
N ALA A 126 12.11 -6.28 -12.98
CA ALA A 126 12.97 -5.72 -11.95
C ALA A 126 12.83 -6.52 -10.65
N ARG A 127 13.45 -7.70 -10.59
CA ARG A 127 13.58 -8.46 -9.34
C ARG A 127 14.73 -7.87 -8.52
N GLY A 128 14.44 -7.23 -7.39
CA GLY A 128 15.50 -7.03 -6.40
C GLY A 128 15.22 -6.11 -5.23
N THR A 129 14.74 -4.88 -5.46
CA THR A 129 14.74 -3.84 -4.43
C THR A 129 13.52 -3.92 -3.53
N ALA A 130 12.30 -3.88 -4.09
CA ALA A 130 11.06 -3.99 -3.31
C ALA A 130 10.95 -5.33 -2.57
N ALA A 131 11.35 -6.42 -3.23
CA ALA A 131 11.34 -7.77 -2.68
C ALA A 131 12.31 -7.95 -1.49
N ARG A 132 13.36 -7.12 -1.38
CA ARG A 132 14.36 -7.18 -0.30
C ARG A 132 14.41 -5.87 0.50
N SER A 133 13.31 -5.10 0.48
CA SER A 133 13.22 -3.82 1.16
C SER A 133 13.33 -4.02 2.67
N PRO A 134 14.20 -3.28 3.37
CA PRO A 134 14.20 -3.24 4.83
C PRO A 134 12.86 -2.78 5.42
N LEU A 135 12.08 -1.98 4.67
CA LEU A 135 10.73 -1.58 5.09
C LEU A 135 9.74 -2.73 4.99
N ARG A 136 9.87 -3.61 3.99
CA ARG A 136 9.09 -4.85 3.90
C ARG A 136 9.32 -5.73 5.13
N ASP A 137 10.58 -5.90 5.51
CA ASP A 137 10.94 -6.70 6.69
C ASP A 137 10.42 -6.05 7.98
N ALA A 138 10.51 -4.72 8.09
CA ALA A 138 9.95 -3.97 9.22
C ALA A 138 8.41 -4.11 9.31
N VAL A 139 7.69 -4.03 8.19
CA VAL A 139 6.25 -4.28 8.15
C VAL A 139 5.90 -5.69 8.61
N ALA A 140 6.65 -6.70 8.14
CA ALA A 140 6.44 -8.08 8.54
C ALA A 140 6.71 -8.29 10.04
N ALA A 141 7.77 -7.67 10.57
CA ALA A 141 8.12 -7.72 11.99
C ALA A 141 7.05 -7.07 12.88
N ALA A 142 6.40 -6.00 12.41
CA ALA A 142 5.28 -5.36 13.07
C ALA A 142 3.93 -6.11 12.90
N GLY A 143 3.94 -7.28 12.26
CA GLY A 143 2.73 -8.10 12.04
C GLY A 143 1.83 -7.62 10.90
N GLY A 144 2.33 -6.75 10.02
CA GLY A 144 1.61 -6.27 8.86
C GLY A 144 1.52 -7.30 7.71
N ALA A 145 0.59 -7.07 6.79
CA ALA A 145 0.40 -7.90 5.62
C ALA A 145 1.45 -7.61 4.54
N ILE A 146 2.06 -8.64 3.97
CA ILE A 146 2.99 -8.53 2.84
C ILE A 146 2.40 -9.23 1.64
N GLN A 147 2.24 -8.52 0.52
CA GLN A 147 1.66 -9.11 -0.69
C GLN A 147 2.36 -8.62 -1.96
N GLU A 148 2.69 -9.57 -2.83
CA GLU A 148 3.24 -9.33 -4.16
C GLU A 148 2.13 -9.38 -5.22
N PHE A 149 2.18 -8.45 -6.17
CA PHE A 149 1.26 -8.31 -7.29
C PHE A 149 2.06 -8.31 -8.62
N PRO A 150 2.50 -9.49 -9.09
CA PRO A 150 3.18 -9.58 -10.37
C PRO A 150 2.19 -9.35 -11.51
N VAL A 151 2.66 -8.85 -12.66
CA VAL A 151 1.83 -8.81 -13.86
C VAL A 151 1.46 -10.24 -14.26
N PRO A 152 0.18 -10.53 -14.53
CA PRO A 152 -0.23 -11.86 -14.99
C PRO A 152 0.49 -12.22 -16.28
N ALA A 153 1.12 -13.40 -16.30
CA ALA A 153 1.72 -13.92 -17.53
C ALA A 153 0.63 -14.11 -18.61
N ARG A 154 1.00 -13.98 -19.89
CA ARG A 154 0.06 -14.04 -21.02
C ARG A 154 -0.81 -15.28 -20.99
N GLU A 155 -0.22 -16.43 -20.67
CA GLU A 155 -0.91 -17.72 -20.56
C GLU A 155 -1.90 -17.79 -19.38
N LYS A 156 -1.78 -16.91 -18.40
CA LYS A 156 -2.68 -16.80 -17.25
C LYS A 156 -3.74 -15.71 -17.41
N MET A 157 -3.65 -14.88 -18.45
CA MET A 157 -4.51 -13.72 -18.63
C MET A 157 -5.99 -14.10 -18.88
N GLU A 158 -6.24 -15.16 -19.65
CA GLU A 158 -7.60 -15.69 -19.86
C GLU A 158 -8.24 -16.17 -18.53
N ALA A 159 -7.46 -16.84 -17.69
CA ALA A 159 -7.90 -17.31 -16.38
C ALA A 159 -8.12 -16.14 -15.40
N TRP A 160 -7.25 -15.13 -15.43
CA TRP A 160 -7.38 -13.92 -14.65
C TRP A 160 -8.65 -13.15 -15.03
N ALA A 161 -8.91 -12.94 -16.32
CA ALA A 161 -10.11 -12.25 -16.81
C ALA A 161 -11.40 -12.99 -16.40
N THR A 162 -11.38 -14.33 -16.47
CA THR A 162 -12.49 -15.17 -16.01
C THR A 162 -12.72 -15.04 -14.50
N GLY A 163 -11.65 -15.08 -13.70
CA GLY A 163 -11.72 -14.87 -12.25
C GLY A 163 -12.30 -13.49 -11.92
N ARG A 164 -11.83 -12.45 -12.61
CA ARG A 164 -12.30 -11.08 -12.41
C ARG A 164 -13.78 -10.91 -12.78
N ALA A 165 -14.22 -11.51 -13.87
CA ALA A 165 -15.63 -11.45 -14.26
C ALA A 165 -16.54 -12.09 -13.20
N ARG A 166 -16.12 -13.22 -12.61
CA ARG A 166 -16.86 -13.87 -11.51
C ARG A 166 -16.96 -12.97 -10.29
N GLU A 167 -15.87 -12.32 -9.90
CA GLU A 167 -15.86 -11.37 -8.78
C GLU A 167 -16.81 -10.19 -9.02
N LEU A 168 -16.92 -9.74 -10.27
CA LEU A 168 -17.82 -8.65 -10.66
C LEU A 168 -19.27 -9.11 -10.89
N GLY A 169 -19.57 -10.40 -10.77
CA GLY A 169 -20.88 -10.95 -11.11
C GLY A 169 -21.23 -10.86 -12.60
N VAL A 170 -20.21 -10.75 -13.47
CA VAL A 170 -20.36 -10.64 -14.92
C VAL A 170 -20.15 -12.00 -15.57
N THR A 171 -21.06 -12.39 -16.47
CA THR A 171 -20.91 -13.60 -17.28
C THR A 171 -20.22 -13.25 -18.59
N LEU A 172 -19.05 -13.85 -18.84
CA LEU A 172 -18.36 -13.74 -20.13
C LEU A 172 -18.92 -14.75 -21.13
N GLY A 173 -19.12 -14.31 -22.37
CA GLY A 173 -19.51 -15.19 -23.46
C GLY A 173 -18.38 -16.17 -23.84
N PRO A 174 -18.69 -17.25 -24.58
CA PRO A 174 -17.69 -18.21 -25.03
C PRO A 174 -16.55 -17.53 -25.79
N GLY A 175 -15.30 -17.79 -25.39
CA GLY A 175 -14.11 -17.21 -26.03
C GLY A 175 -13.83 -15.73 -25.71
N ALA A 176 -14.75 -15.00 -25.07
CA ALA A 176 -14.57 -13.58 -24.77
C ALA A 176 -13.36 -13.32 -23.86
N ALA A 177 -13.13 -14.17 -22.86
CA ALA A 177 -11.97 -14.08 -21.97
C ALA A 177 -10.63 -14.17 -22.73
N ARG A 178 -10.58 -15.00 -23.79
CA ARG A 178 -9.41 -15.13 -24.66
C ARG A 178 -9.21 -13.89 -25.53
N THR A 179 -10.29 -13.29 -26.01
CA THR A 179 -10.22 -12.07 -26.82
C THR A 179 -9.76 -10.85 -26.01
N LEU A 180 -10.07 -10.81 -24.71
CA LEU A 180 -9.63 -9.75 -23.80
C LEU A 180 -8.17 -9.90 -23.32
N ALA A 181 -7.57 -11.09 -23.52
CA ALA A 181 -6.26 -11.49 -23.02
C ALA A 181 -5.14 -11.28 -24.05
#